data_AF-A0A8S2SE72-F1
#
_entry.id   AF-A0A8S2SE72-F1
#
_cell.length_a   1.000
_cell.length_b   1.000
_cell.length_c   1.000
_cell.angle_alpha   90.00
_cell.angle_beta   90.00
_cell.angle_gamma   90.00
#
_symmetry.space_group_name_H-M   'P 1'
#
loop_
_entity.id
_entity.type
_entity.pdbx_description
1 polymer ?
#
loop_
_entity_poly.entity_id
_entity_poly.type
_entity_poly.pdbx_seq_one_letter_code
_entity_poly.pdbx_strand_id
1 'polypeptide(L)' 'NGYVYQKAYLEFFTSAENIPALRSVLKTFPGVNYHFVNKSGEVNETNTDDEQPIAVTWGVFAGKEIVQPTVVDPVSFM' A
#
# COMPACT_ATOMS: atom_id res chain seq x y z
N ASN A 1 -14.49 -8.97 22.74
CA ASN A 1 -14.46 -10.24 21.99
C ASN A 1 -14.73 -9.98 20.52
N GLY A 2 -13.69 -10.01 19.71
CA GLY A 2 -13.74 -9.80 18.26
C GLY A 2 -12.38 -10.13 17.66
N TYR A 3 -12.23 -9.92 16.34
CA TYR A 3 -11.03 -10.26 15.60
C TYR A 3 -10.44 -9.02 14.93
N VAL A 4 -9.12 -8.92 14.93
CA VAL A 4 -8.36 -7.85 14.27
C VAL A 4 -7.54 -8.47 13.15
N TYR A 5 -7.48 -7.78 12.02
CA TYR A 5 -6.78 -8.20 10.82
C TYR A 5 -5.87 -7.06 10.36
N GLN A 6 -4.70 -7.43 9.85
CA GLN A 6 -3.74 -6.49 9.30
C GLN A 6 -3.05 -7.08 8.06
N LYS A 7 -2.88 -6.28 7.03
CA LYS A 7 -2.00 -6.57 5.89
C LYS A 7 -0.57 -6.16 6.23
N ALA A 8 0.41 -6.98 5.82
CA ALA A 8 1.81 -6.58 5.94
C ALA A 8 2.07 -5.31 5.12
N TYR A 9 2.79 -4.36 5.70
CA TYR A 9 3.13 -3.07 5.10
C TYR A 9 4.63 -2.82 5.26
N LEU A 10 5.26 -2.30 4.22
CA LEU A 10 6.67 -1.93 4.20
C LEU A 10 6.85 -0.62 3.44
N GLU A 11 7.53 0.32 4.09
CA GLU A 11 7.86 1.63 3.54
C GLU A 11 9.34 1.92 3.79
N PHE A 12 10.06 2.36 2.75
CA PHE A 12 11.50 2.56 2.83
C PHE A 12 12.02 3.47 1.71
N PHE A 13 13.19 4.07 1.95
CA PHE A 13 13.95 4.77 0.92
C PHE A 13 14.97 3.85 0.25
N THR A 14 15.21 4.04 -1.04
CA THR A 14 16.21 3.28 -1.80
C THR A 14 16.82 4.12 -2.93
N SER A 15 17.96 3.69 -3.46
CA SER A 15 18.57 4.30 -4.65
C SER A 15 17.69 4.11 -5.88
N ALA A 16 17.66 5.10 -6.78
CA ALA A 16 16.95 5.02 -8.06
C ALA A 16 17.40 3.82 -8.91
N GLU A 17 18.65 3.38 -8.76
CA GLU A 17 19.22 2.22 -9.45
C GLU A 17 18.52 0.90 -9.10
N ASN A 18 17.85 0.82 -7.94
CA ASN A 18 17.15 -0.39 -7.50
C ASN A 18 15.73 -0.50 -8.07
N ILE A 19 15.15 0.60 -8.57
CA ILE A 19 13.76 0.64 -9.06
C ILE A 19 13.54 -0.35 -10.23
N PRO A 20 14.42 -0.45 -11.24
CA PRO A 20 14.25 -1.41 -12.34
C PRO A 20 14.22 -2.86 -11.84
N ALA A 21 15.08 -3.20 -10.88
CA ALA A 21 15.13 -4.53 -10.28
C ALA A 21 13.85 -4.84 -9.49
N LEU A 22 13.42 -3.91 -8.62
CA LEU A 22 12.17 -4.02 -7.86
C LEU A 22 10.97 -4.18 -8.78
N ARG A 23 10.89 -3.40 -9.87
CA ARG A 23 9.81 -3.49 -10.86
C ARG A 23 9.75 -4.87 -11.51
N SER A 24 10.90 -5.44 -11.88
CA SER A 24 10.96 -6.78 -12.47
C SER A 24 10.47 -7.86 -11.50
N VAL A 25 10.85 -7.74 -10.23
CA VAL A 25 10.46 -8.69 -9.18
C VAL A 25 8.97 -8.55 -8.87
N LEU A 26 8.46 -7.33 -8.63
CA LEU A 26 7.07 -7.12 -8.20
C LEU A 26 6.04 -7.55 -9.25
N LYS A 27 6.39 -7.52 -10.54
CA LYS A 27 5.55 -8.10 -11.61
C LYS A 27 5.28 -9.60 -11.43
N THR A 28 6.14 -10.33 -10.73
CA THR A 28 5.93 -11.76 -10.43
C THR A 28 5.14 -11.99 -9.14
N PHE A 29 4.73 -10.93 -8.42
CA PHE A 29 3.98 -11.00 -7.17
C PHE A 29 2.64 -10.25 -7.27
N PRO A 30 1.62 -10.82 -7.92
CA PRO A 30 0.33 -10.15 -8.15
C PRO A 30 -0.47 -9.84 -6.87
N GLY A 31 -0.09 -10.43 -5.73
CA GLY A 31 -0.70 -10.14 -4.43
C GLY A 31 -0.12 -8.93 -3.71
N VAL A 32 0.88 -8.25 -4.29
CA VAL A 32 1.56 -7.10 -3.69
C VAL A 32 1.14 -5.82 -4.40
N ASN A 33 0.70 -4.83 -3.61
CA ASN A 33 0.51 -3.46 -4.08
C ASN A 33 1.78 -2.67 -3.79
N TYR A 34 2.20 -1.82 -4.73
CA TYR A 34 3.40 -0.99 -4.61
C TYR A 34 3.14 0.42 -5.15
N HIS A 35 3.83 1.39 -4.58
CA HIS A 35 3.86 2.78 -5.05
C HIS A 35 5.28 3.31 -4.91
N PHE A 36 5.86 3.78 -6.00
CA PHE A 36 7.16 4.43 -6.03
C PHE A 36 6.98 5.93 -6.26
N VAL A 37 7.59 6.73 -5.38
CA VAL A 37 7.62 8.19 -5.50
C VAL A 37 9.03 8.72 -5.30
N ASN A 38 9.40 9.77 -6.03
CA ASN A 38 10.60 10.56 -5.75
C ASN A 38 10.23 12.02 -5.48
N LYS A 39 11.18 12.77 -4.89
CA LYS A 39 10.97 14.17 -4.50
C LYS A 39 10.60 15.09 -5.68
N SER A 40 11.12 14.80 -6.88
CA SER A 40 10.84 15.61 -8.08
C SER A 40 9.46 15.31 -8.68
N GLY A 41 8.82 14.20 -8.31
CA GLY A 41 7.60 13.70 -8.95
C GLY A 41 7.84 13.04 -10.31
N GLU A 42 9.09 12.94 -10.78
CA GLU A 42 9.44 12.26 -12.05
C GLU A 42 9.22 10.75 -11.98
N VAL A 43 9.34 10.18 -10.78
CA VAL A 43 8.91 8.82 -10.49
C VAL A 43 7.65 8.93 -9.66
N ASN A 44 6.52 8.58 -10.28
CA ASN A 44 5.23 8.38 -9.62
C ASN A 44 4.55 7.20 -10.28
N GLU A 45 4.81 6.00 -9.78
CA GLU A 45 4.34 4.74 -10.37
C GLU A 45 3.68 3.87 -9.31
N THR A 46 2.43 3.47 -9.54
CA THR A 46 1.71 2.50 -8.70
C THR A 46 1.08 1.39 -9.55
N ASN A 47 0.77 0.26 -8.94
CA ASN A 47 -0.07 -0.78 -9.54
C ASN A 47 -1.51 -0.80 -8.98
N THR A 48 -1.85 0.18 -8.15
CA THR A 48 -3.19 0.36 -7.59
C THR A 48 -3.96 1.40 -8.39
N ASP A 49 -5.28 1.45 -8.18
CA ASP A 49 -6.07 2.58 -8.63
C ASP A 49 -5.57 3.86 -7.90
N ASP A 50 -5.32 4.92 -8.66
CA ASP A 50 -4.79 6.20 -8.14
C ASP A 50 -5.77 6.89 -7.19
N GLU A 51 -7.06 6.52 -7.23
CA GLU A 51 -8.12 7.19 -6.49
C GLU A 51 -8.72 6.33 -5.35
N GLN A 52 -8.30 5.06 -5.19
CA GLN A 52 -8.90 4.16 -4.20
C GLN A 52 -7.97 3.82 -3.02
N PRO A 53 -8.35 4.18 -1.79
CA PRO A 53 -7.58 3.83 -0.61
C PRO A 53 -7.70 2.33 -0.28
N ILE A 54 -6.59 1.74 0.15
CA ILE A 54 -6.53 0.33 0.55
C ILE A 54 -6.57 0.24 2.07
N ALA A 55 -7.61 -0.37 2.63
CA ALA A 55 -7.62 -0.73 4.05
C ALA A 55 -6.51 -1.74 4.37
N VAL A 56 -5.64 -1.37 5.31
CA VAL A 56 -4.51 -2.21 5.77
C VAL A 56 -4.76 -2.78 7.15
N THR A 57 -5.65 -2.18 7.95
CA THR A 57 -6.04 -2.69 9.27
C THR A 57 -7.55 -2.59 9.41
N TRP A 58 -8.21 -3.68 9.83
CA TRP A 58 -9.64 -3.67 10.14
C TRP A 58 -9.99 -4.63 11.29
N GLY A 59 -11.13 -4.36 11.93
CA GLY A 59 -11.63 -5.15 13.04
C GLY A 59 -13.11 -5.53 12.86
N VAL A 60 -13.44 -6.76 13.27
CA VAL A 60 -14.80 -7.30 13.24
C VAL A 60 -15.22 -7.67 14.66
N PHE A 61 -16.29 -7.04 15.14
CA PHE A 61 -16.77 -7.18 16.52
C PHE A 61 -18.27 -7.50 16.53
N ALA A 62 -18.69 -8.41 17.41
CA ALA A 62 -20.10 -8.81 17.51
C ALA A 62 -21.00 -7.60 17.85
N GLY A 63 -22.11 -7.46 17.12
CA GLY A 63 -23.07 -6.38 17.32
C GLY A 63 -22.59 -4.99 16.89
N LYS A 64 -21.51 -4.91 16.09
CA LYS A 64 -20.96 -3.66 15.53
C LYS A 64 -20.68 -3.80 14.04
N GLU A 65 -20.72 -2.70 13.32
CA GLU A 65 -20.22 -2.63 11.94
C GLU A 65 -18.69 -2.82 11.90
N ILE A 66 -18.16 -3.17 10.73
CA ILE A 66 -16.72 -3.34 10.52
C ILE A 66 -16.02 -1.99 10.69
N VAL A 67 -14.91 -1.99 11.45
CA VAL A 67 -14.12 -0.79 11.70
C VAL A 67 -12.81 -0.88 10.94
N GLN A 68 -12.49 0.13 10.12
CA GLN A 68 -11.26 0.21 9.32
C GLN A 68 -10.47 1.49 9.64
N PRO A 69 -9.64 1.49 10.70
CA PRO A 69 -8.99 2.72 11.17
C PRO A 69 -7.75 3.14 10.37
N THR A 70 -7.18 2.25 9.54
CA THR A 70 -5.95 2.55 8.78
C THR A 70 -6.08 2.14 7.34
N VAL A 71 -5.86 3.12 6.46
CA VAL A 71 -5.85 2.97 5.00
C VAL A 71 -4.52 3.47 4.44
N VAL A 72 -4.09 2.91 3.32
CA VAL A 72 -3.05 3.47 2.46
C VAL A 72 -3.77 4.21 1.33
N ASP A 73 -3.62 5.53 1.30
CA ASP A 73 -4.24 6.41 0.32
C ASP A 73 -3.15 7.02 -0.58
N PRO A 74 -3.14 6.74 -1.90
CA PRO A 74 -2.16 7.31 -2.83
C PRO A 74 -2.14 8.84 -2.86
N VAL A 75 -3.28 9.50 -2.60
CA VAL A 75 -3.36 10.97 -2.57
C VAL A 75 -2.70 11.53 -1.31
N SER A 76 -2.88 10.87 -0.17
CA SER A 76 -2.18 11.21 1.07
C SER A 76 -0.68 10.88 1.05
N PHE A 77 -0.23 10.06 0.09
CA PHE A 77 1.17 9.65 -0.07
C PHE A 77 2.02 10.68 -0.84
N MET A 78 1.37 11.65 -1.52
CA MET A 78 1.98 12.75 -2.28
C MET A 78 2.03 14.04 -1.46
#